data_AF-A0A1V5FN20-F1
#
_entry.id   AF-A0A1V5FN20-F1
#
_cell.length_a   1.000
_cell.length_b   1.000
_cell.length_c   1.000
_cell.angle_alpha   90.00
_cell.angle_beta   90.00
_cell.angle_gamma   90.00
#
_symmetry.space_group_name_H-M   'P 1'
#
loop_
_entity.id
_entity.type
_entity.pdbx_description
1 polymer ?
#
loop_
_entity_poly.entity_id
_entity_poly.type
_entity_poly.pdbx_seq_one_letter_code
_entity_poly.pdbx_strand_id
1 'polypeptide(L)'
;MLEMGADAYKFLIGGENYVKCYTDLSDEIREKSRTMVELVQNEPAYKTLLDMPFKYFVMWAYAMKVKLVFGQDQFTEEVAAAEYDQIYEFARWLLQTYAGTGKVFLIGHWEGDNMLMGGATSDVPSEAKIADLIRWHRNRQQAVTDARNSLPDVQGVEVYHYSEVNAISPVLDKDLPRMINAILPHVPVDLISYSAYNCLNHTDELPERAYTHLDYILEHGRFTGAWKHSKPVFIGEYGLPLPPVPQRPHRNRLGLKAVASWGSPINLFWSTYTQLENDNSALFSLEGEKTEDYYVLADYVAKMHFLRNATRVWLERNPTDQEASRLALDYDRIAPHDILRRILDSLEYRFTVTDEEFIESIFASCGMTGSGALTEDLVTSLREGRLTRFEALCRILDSDEFAGAMGEEEFDAWLAMHLLSDTVEFPDGAPTRSERYLSALDHEAFRDRNIAAARLNHVTPELRRMYQPEFRASGEAEDAS
;
A
#
# COMPACT_ATOMS: atom_id res chain seq x y z
N MET A 1 -9.89 -0.42 8.36
CA MET A 1 -8.82 0.00 7.41
C MET A 1 -7.54 0.48 8.10
N LEU A 2 -7.56 1.55 8.90
CA LEU A 2 -6.34 2.05 9.57
C LEU A 2 -5.68 1.03 10.50
N GLU A 3 -6.48 0.24 11.22
CA GLU A 3 -6.03 -0.87 12.06
C GLU A 3 -5.30 -1.96 11.26
N MET A 4 -5.71 -2.18 10.01
CA MET A 4 -5.06 -3.13 9.09
C MET A 4 -3.67 -2.64 8.63
N GLY A 5 -3.35 -1.37 8.86
CA GLY A 5 -2.16 -0.71 8.31
C GLY A 5 -2.33 -0.20 6.88
N ALA A 6 -3.55 -0.11 6.35
CA ALA A 6 -3.75 0.39 4.99
C ALA A 6 -3.31 1.85 4.84
N ASP A 7 -2.50 2.12 3.82
CA ASP A 7 -2.03 3.46 3.46
C ASP A 7 -2.90 4.14 2.39
N ALA A 8 -3.80 3.40 1.74
CA ALA A 8 -4.62 3.87 0.62
C ALA A 8 -6.12 3.72 0.89
N TYR A 9 -6.90 4.68 0.40
CA TYR A 9 -8.37 4.62 0.43
C TYR A 9 -8.96 5.10 -0.90
N LYS A 10 -9.91 4.34 -1.45
CA LYS A 10 -10.61 4.67 -2.70
C LYS A 10 -12.06 5.06 -2.44
N PHE A 11 -12.52 6.13 -3.07
CA PHE A 11 -13.90 6.62 -2.94
C PHE A 11 -14.35 7.40 -4.18
N LEU A 12 -15.66 7.67 -4.27
CA LEU A 12 -16.27 8.47 -5.31
C LEU A 12 -16.49 9.89 -4.78
N ILE A 13 -16.29 10.90 -5.61
CA ILE A 13 -16.64 12.29 -5.33
C ILE A 13 -17.27 12.94 -6.57
N GLY A 14 -18.43 13.56 -6.35
CA GLY A 14 -19.17 14.31 -7.37
C GLY A 14 -19.84 13.48 -8.46
N GLY A 15 -20.30 14.15 -9.53
CA GLY A 15 -21.07 13.58 -10.64
C GLY A 15 -22.58 13.40 -10.37
N GLU A 16 -23.29 12.67 -11.22
CA GLU A 16 -24.71 12.34 -11.00
C GLU A 16 -24.89 10.97 -10.30
N ASN A 17 -23.90 10.08 -10.45
CA ASN A 17 -24.00 8.71 -9.94
C ASN A 17 -23.72 8.57 -8.44
N TYR A 18 -23.10 9.56 -7.78
CA TYR A 18 -22.85 9.47 -6.33
C TYR A 18 -24.16 9.38 -5.52
N VAL A 19 -25.29 9.82 -6.06
CA VAL A 19 -26.62 9.66 -5.44
C VAL A 19 -27.00 8.19 -5.23
N LYS A 20 -26.53 7.31 -6.13
CA LYS A 20 -26.75 5.86 -6.02
C LYS A 20 -25.77 5.20 -5.05
N CYS A 21 -24.58 5.78 -4.89
CA CYS A 21 -23.52 5.24 -4.03
C CYS A 21 -23.62 5.72 -2.58
N TYR A 22 -24.06 6.95 -2.34
CA TYR A 22 -24.20 7.60 -1.03
C TYR A 22 -25.66 7.96 -0.79
N THR A 23 -26.47 6.94 -0.49
CA THR A 23 -27.93 7.06 -0.33
C THR A 23 -28.34 7.90 0.88
N ASP A 24 -27.45 8.06 1.85
CA ASP A 24 -27.59 8.81 3.10
C ASP A 24 -27.25 10.30 2.99
N LEU A 25 -26.56 10.72 1.92
CA LEU A 25 -26.25 12.13 1.67
C LEU A 25 -27.52 12.96 1.42
N SER A 26 -27.75 14.02 2.19
CA SER A 26 -28.99 14.81 2.10
C SER A 26 -29.16 15.56 0.77
N ASP A 27 -30.38 15.57 0.22
CA ASP A 27 -30.68 16.30 -1.03
C ASP A 27 -30.36 17.80 -0.95
N GLU A 28 -30.50 18.41 0.23
CA GLU A 28 -30.16 19.81 0.45
C GLU A 28 -28.66 20.10 0.19
N ILE A 29 -27.77 19.25 0.71
CA ILE A 29 -26.33 19.37 0.46
C ILE A 29 -26.04 19.21 -1.04
N ARG A 30 -26.73 18.28 -1.71
CA ARG A 30 -26.58 18.00 -3.15
C ARG A 30 -27.04 19.16 -4.03
N GLU A 31 -28.11 19.84 -3.65
CA GLU A 31 -28.63 21.00 -4.39
C GLU A 31 -27.76 22.25 -4.20
N LYS A 32 -27.24 22.44 -2.98
CA LYS A 32 -26.37 23.58 -2.65
C LYS A 32 -24.98 23.45 -3.25
N SER A 33 -24.47 22.24 -3.44
CA SER A 33 -23.12 22.01 -3.97
C SER A 33 -23.09 22.09 -5.50
N ARG A 34 -22.49 23.16 -6.03
CA ARG A 34 -22.31 23.43 -7.46
C ARG A 34 -20.92 23.05 -7.97
N THR A 35 -19.94 22.91 -7.08
CA THR A 35 -18.59 22.43 -7.39
C THR A 35 -18.16 21.28 -6.49
N MET A 36 -17.12 20.53 -6.87
CA MET A 36 -16.54 19.49 -6.01
C MET A 36 -15.98 20.07 -4.69
N VAL A 37 -15.41 21.27 -4.72
CA VAL A 37 -14.90 21.94 -3.50
C VAL A 37 -16.06 22.28 -2.56
N GLU A 38 -17.15 22.82 -3.09
CA GLU A 38 -18.36 23.08 -2.29
C GLU A 38 -18.97 21.79 -1.74
N LEU A 39 -18.92 20.69 -2.49
CA LEU A 39 -19.37 19.39 -1.98
C LEU A 39 -18.56 18.97 -0.75
N VAL A 40 -17.24 19.09 -0.78
CA VAL A 40 -16.39 18.78 0.40
C VAL A 40 -16.67 19.73 1.57
N GLN A 41 -16.98 21.00 1.30
CA GLN A 41 -17.30 21.98 2.34
C GLN A 41 -18.67 21.75 2.97
N ASN A 42 -19.64 21.31 2.19
CA ASN A 42 -21.02 21.11 2.62
C ASN A 42 -21.28 19.71 3.19
N GLU A 43 -20.49 18.69 2.82
CA GLU A 43 -20.58 17.32 3.33
C GLU A 43 -19.37 16.98 4.22
N PRO A 44 -19.52 17.06 5.57
CA PRO A 44 -18.43 16.82 6.52
C PRO A 44 -17.77 15.44 6.41
N ALA A 45 -18.44 14.42 5.88
CA ALA A 45 -17.87 13.09 5.72
C ALA A 45 -16.64 13.09 4.79
N TYR A 46 -16.65 13.87 3.71
CA TYR A 46 -15.48 13.98 2.83
C TYR A 46 -14.29 14.60 3.55
N LYS A 47 -14.51 15.70 4.27
CA LYS A 47 -13.42 16.32 5.04
C LYS A 47 -12.89 15.38 6.11
N THR A 48 -13.79 14.69 6.83
CA THR A 48 -13.42 13.70 7.83
C THR A 48 -12.51 12.61 7.24
N LEU A 49 -12.89 12.07 6.08
CA LEU A 49 -12.10 11.07 5.36
C LEU A 49 -10.74 11.63 4.91
N LEU A 50 -10.71 12.80 4.27
CA LEU A 50 -9.48 13.42 3.77
C LEU A 50 -8.49 13.79 4.89
N ASP A 51 -9.00 14.08 6.09
CA ASP A 51 -8.20 14.37 7.29
C ASP A 51 -7.65 13.08 7.95
N MET A 52 -8.12 11.87 7.56
CA MET A 52 -7.57 10.60 8.06
C MET A 52 -6.10 10.41 7.62
N PRO A 53 -5.28 9.68 8.39
CA PRO A 53 -3.84 9.55 8.15
C PRO A 53 -3.47 8.56 7.02
N PHE A 54 -4.32 8.40 6.00
CA PHE A 54 -3.92 7.70 4.78
C PHE A 54 -2.88 8.54 4.01
N LYS A 55 -1.97 7.84 3.34
CA LYS A 55 -0.98 8.42 2.43
C LYS A 55 -1.58 8.66 1.05
N TYR A 56 -2.34 7.68 0.52
CA TYR A 56 -2.91 7.72 -0.82
C TYR A 56 -4.43 7.82 -0.78
N PHE A 57 -4.98 8.79 -1.52
CA PHE A 57 -6.42 8.95 -1.71
C PHE A 57 -6.73 8.78 -3.19
N VAL A 58 -7.41 7.70 -3.53
CA VAL A 58 -7.76 7.37 -4.91
C VAL A 58 -9.21 7.73 -5.15
N MET A 59 -9.48 8.60 -6.12
CA MET A 59 -10.80 9.16 -6.32
C MET A 59 -11.31 8.85 -7.70
N TRP A 60 -12.53 8.32 -7.77
CA TRP A 60 -13.36 8.61 -8.92
C TRP A 60 -13.92 10.00 -8.72
N ALA A 61 -13.52 10.95 -9.54
CA ALA A 61 -13.91 12.35 -9.37
C ALA A 61 -14.67 12.83 -10.60
N TYR A 62 -15.85 13.39 -10.40
CA TYR A 62 -16.70 13.90 -11.48
C TYR A 62 -17.19 15.30 -11.13
N ALA A 63 -17.13 16.23 -12.09
CA ALA A 63 -17.60 17.58 -11.88
C ALA A 63 -19.09 17.62 -11.50
N MET A 64 -19.45 18.54 -10.62
CA MET A 64 -20.82 18.75 -10.17
C MET A 64 -21.62 19.47 -11.25
N LYS A 65 -22.89 19.07 -11.42
CA LYS A 65 -23.82 19.68 -12.40
C LYS A 65 -23.29 19.69 -13.85
N VAL A 66 -22.39 18.76 -14.17
CA VAL A 66 -21.88 18.52 -15.53
C VAL A 66 -22.34 17.13 -15.96
N LYS A 67 -23.06 17.06 -17.09
CA LYS A 67 -23.50 15.79 -17.67
C LYS A 67 -22.50 15.37 -18.75
N LEU A 68 -21.83 14.25 -18.51
CA LEU A 68 -20.90 13.67 -19.47
C LEU A 68 -21.63 12.69 -20.39
N VAL A 69 -21.70 13.01 -21.68
CA VAL A 69 -22.17 12.09 -22.72
C VAL A 69 -21.14 12.11 -23.84
N PHE A 70 -20.64 10.92 -24.20
CA PHE A 70 -19.58 10.76 -25.20
C PHE A 70 -20.14 10.19 -26.50
N GLY A 71 -19.69 10.76 -27.61
CA GLY A 71 -20.28 10.55 -28.92
C GLY A 71 -21.51 11.42 -29.13
N GLN A 72 -21.93 11.54 -30.40
CA GLN A 72 -23.10 12.33 -30.81
C GLN A 72 -22.97 13.83 -30.55
N ASP A 73 -21.75 14.38 -30.60
CA ASP A 73 -21.45 15.81 -30.44
C ASP A 73 -21.92 16.41 -29.09
N GLN A 74 -22.00 15.60 -28.03
CA GLN A 74 -22.51 16.03 -26.72
C GLN A 74 -21.43 16.47 -25.72
N PHE A 75 -20.16 16.13 -25.94
CA PHE A 75 -19.05 16.71 -25.17
C PHE A 75 -18.67 18.08 -25.77
N THR A 76 -19.52 19.08 -25.56
CA THR A 76 -19.34 20.43 -26.12
C THR A 76 -18.19 21.18 -25.45
N GLU A 77 -17.82 22.33 -26.00
CA GLU A 77 -16.77 23.16 -25.40
C GLU A 77 -17.18 23.71 -24.03
N GLU A 78 -18.46 24.03 -23.84
CA GLU A 78 -18.98 24.46 -22.54
C GLU A 78 -18.89 23.35 -21.49
N VAL A 79 -19.18 22.11 -21.88
CA VAL A 79 -19.04 20.94 -21.00
C VAL A 79 -17.57 20.69 -20.67
N ALA A 80 -16.68 20.78 -21.67
CA ALA A 80 -15.25 20.63 -21.46
C ALA A 80 -14.68 21.71 -20.53
N ALA A 81 -15.07 22.98 -20.71
CA ALA A 81 -14.66 24.08 -19.85
C ALA A 81 -15.16 23.91 -18.41
N ALA A 82 -16.44 23.55 -18.22
CA ALA A 82 -16.99 23.34 -16.88
C ALA A 82 -16.33 22.15 -16.14
N GLU A 83 -16.01 21.07 -16.86
CA GLU A 83 -15.25 19.94 -16.31
C GLU A 83 -13.82 20.36 -15.95
N TYR A 84 -13.16 21.12 -16.84
CA TYR A 84 -11.80 21.62 -16.65
C TYR A 84 -11.70 22.44 -15.36
N ASP A 85 -12.55 23.47 -15.25
CA ASP A 85 -12.52 24.43 -14.15
C ASP A 85 -12.69 23.73 -12.80
N GLN A 86 -13.62 22.77 -12.71
CA GLN A 86 -13.85 22.06 -11.46
C GLN A 86 -12.69 21.12 -11.09
N ILE A 87 -12.10 20.40 -12.05
CA ILE A 87 -10.95 19.52 -11.78
C ILE A 87 -9.72 20.36 -11.38
N TYR A 88 -9.50 21.49 -12.06
CA TYR A 88 -8.42 22.43 -11.75
C TYR A 88 -8.58 23.01 -10.34
N GLU A 89 -9.75 23.55 -10.01
CA GLU A 89 -10.01 24.14 -8.69
C GLU A 89 -9.96 23.09 -7.57
N PHE A 90 -10.47 21.87 -7.82
CA PHE A 90 -10.39 20.79 -6.84
C PHE A 90 -8.94 20.34 -6.59
N ALA A 91 -8.14 20.17 -7.65
CA ALA A 91 -6.73 19.84 -7.52
C ALA A 91 -5.94 20.93 -6.76
N ARG A 92 -6.19 22.21 -7.06
CA ARG A 92 -5.58 23.33 -6.32
C ARG A 92 -5.99 23.35 -4.86
N TRP A 93 -7.27 23.15 -4.58
CA TRP A 93 -7.78 23.09 -3.21
C TRP A 93 -7.11 21.97 -2.40
N LEU A 94 -6.93 20.77 -2.98
CA LEU A 94 -6.21 19.66 -2.34
C LEU A 94 -4.75 20.01 -2.05
N LEU A 95 -4.03 20.60 -3.03
CA LEU A 95 -2.65 21.06 -2.85
C LEU A 95 -2.54 22.08 -1.71
N GLN A 96 -3.41 23.08 -1.67
CA GLN A 96 -3.33 24.13 -0.65
C GLN A 96 -3.75 23.64 0.74
N THR A 97 -4.83 22.87 0.82
CA THR A 97 -5.43 22.44 2.10
C THR A 97 -4.55 21.43 2.82
N TYR A 98 -3.87 20.56 2.07
CA TYR A 98 -3.09 19.45 2.62
C TYR A 98 -1.57 19.64 2.44
N ALA A 99 -1.11 20.87 2.17
CA ALA A 99 0.31 21.19 2.12
C ALA A 99 1.04 20.72 3.39
N GLY A 100 2.22 20.13 3.22
CA GLY A 100 3.05 19.61 4.32
C GLY A 100 2.58 18.29 4.96
N THR A 101 1.43 17.74 4.59
CA THR A 101 0.90 16.51 5.20
C THR A 101 1.54 15.22 4.68
N GLY A 102 2.25 15.30 3.56
CA GLY A 102 2.77 14.17 2.80
C GLY A 102 1.70 13.41 2.02
N LYS A 103 0.45 13.86 1.94
CA LYS A 103 -0.62 13.14 1.21
C LYS A 103 -0.44 13.15 -0.30
N VAL A 104 -0.95 12.09 -0.94
CA VAL A 104 -0.97 11.92 -2.40
C VAL A 104 -2.41 11.69 -2.82
N PHE A 105 -2.94 12.57 -3.66
CA PHE A 105 -4.29 12.48 -4.20
C PHE A 105 -4.24 12.06 -5.66
N LEU A 106 -4.95 10.98 -6.00
CA LEU A 106 -5.07 10.44 -7.35
C LEU A 106 -6.49 10.71 -7.83
N ILE A 107 -6.64 11.57 -8.84
CA ILE A 107 -7.91 11.98 -9.43
C ILE A 107 -8.11 11.20 -10.73
N GLY A 108 -9.18 10.42 -10.83
CA GLY A 108 -9.47 9.63 -12.03
C GLY A 108 -10.96 9.38 -12.19
N HIS A 109 -11.29 8.27 -12.83
CA HIS A 109 -12.66 7.91 -13.23
C HIS A 109 -12.86 6.40 -13.16
N TRP A 110 -14.12 5.98 -13.22
CA TRP A 110 -14.51 4.58 -13.19
C TRP A 110 -14.39 3.93 -14.57
N GLU A 111 -13.56 2.88 -14.65
CA GLU A 111 -13.57 1.88 -15.74
C GLU A 111 -13.80 2.45 -17.15
N GLY A 112 -12.76 3.11 -17.69
CA GLY A 112 -12.85 3.82 -18.96
C GLY A 112 -13.27 2.95 -20.16
N ASP A 113 -13.00 1.63 -20.14
CA ASP A 113 -13.48 0.74 -21.20
C ASP A 113 -14.99 0.55 -21.12
N ASN A 114 -15.59 0.54 -19.92
CA ASN A 114 -17.04 0.52 -19.78
C ASN A 114 -17.66 1.84 -20.26
N MET A 115 -17.01 2.97 -19.99
CA MET A 115 -17.41 4.27 -20.54
C MET A 115 -17.33 4.27 -22.07
N LEU A 116 -16.26 3.73 -22.66
CA LEU A 116 -16.03 3.63 -24.10
C LEU A 116 -17.02 2.68 -24.78
N MET A 117 -17.28 1.52 -24.18
CA MET A 117 -18.09 0.47 -24.78
C MET A 117 -19.58 0.57 -24.47
N GLY A 118 -19.98 1.38 -23.48
CA GLY A 118 -21.37 1.40 -23.00
C GLY A 118 -21.81 0.05 -22.41
N GLY A 119 -20.87 -0.74 -21.89
CA GLY A 119 -21.10 -2.08 -21.35
C GLY A 119 -21.06 -3.24 -22.35
N ALA A 120 -20.94 -2.98 -23.66
CA ALA A 120 -20.87 -4.02 -24.68
C ALA A 120 -19.42 -4.49 -24.95
N THR A 121 -18.98 -5.55 -24.27
CA THR A 121 -17.59 -6.00 -24.27
C THR A 121 -17.07 -6.57 -25.60
N SER A 122 -17.94 -6.83 -26.58
CA SER A 122 -17.58 -7.35 -27.91
C SER A 122 -17.55 -6.31 -29.02
N ASP A 123 -18.02 -5.09 -28.76
CA ASP A 123 -18.27 -4.13 -29.83
C ASP A 123 -17.00 -3.35 -30.21
N VAL A 124 -17.10 -2.65 -31.34
CA VAL A 124 -16.16 -1.62 -31.78
C VAL A 124 -16.77 -0.26 -31.42
N PRO A 125 -16.11 0.57 -30.60
CA PRO A 125 -16.62 1.88 -30.25
C PRO A 125 -16.58 2.82 -31.47
N SER A 126 -17.50 3.78 -31.53
CA SER A 126 -17.54 4.74 -32.62
C SER A 126 -16.35 5.71 -32.56
N GLU A 127 -15.89 6.16 -33.73
CA GLU A 127 -14.81 7.15 -33.84
C GLU A 127 -15.13 8.44 -33.08
N ALA A 128 -16.39 8.90 -33.13
CA ALA A 128 -16.85 10.07 -32.38
C ALA A 128 -16.67 9.88 -30.87
N LYS A 129 -16.98 8.70 -30.34
CA LYS A 129 -16.83 8.40 -28.92
C LYS A 129 -15.37 8.28 -28.50
N ILE A 130 -14.53 7.69 -29.36
CA ILE A 130 -13.07 7.70 -29.19
C ILE A 130 -12.54 9.14 -29.13
N ALA A 131 -12.94 9.99 -30.07
CA ALA A 131 -12.50 11.38 -30.14
C ALA A 131 -12.90 12.18 -28.90
N ASP A 132 -14.13 12.04 -28.44
CA ASP A 132 -14.61 12.72 -27.23
C ASP A 132 -13.88 12.24 -25.97
N LEU A 133 -13.64 10.93 -25.82
CA LEU A 133 -12.87 10.41 -24.68
C LEU A 133 -11.40 10.86 -24.72
N ILE A 134 -10.78 10.96 -25.89
CA ILE A 134 -9.44 11.57 -26.03
C ILE A 134 -9.47 13.02 -25.55
N ARG A 135 -10.47 13.82 -25.99
CA ARG A 135 -10.61 15.22 -25.55
C ARG A 135 -10.82 15.33 -24.05
N TRP A 136 -11.70 14.51 -23.48
CA TRP A 136 -12.00 14.52 -22.04
C TRP A 136 -10.79 14.14 -21.18
N HIS A 137 -10.03 13.10 -21.55
CA HIS A 137 -8.82 12.73 -20.81
C HIS A 137 -7.73 13.82 -20.89
N ARG A 138 -7.54 14.44 -22.07
CA ARG A 138 -6.61 15.57 -22.21
C ARG A 138 -7.03 16.74 -21.32
N ASN A 139 -8.32 17.04 -21.31
CA ASN A 139 -8.88 18.12 -20.51
C ASN A 139 -8.59 17.93 -19.01
N ARG A 140 -8.81 16.72 -18.49
CA ARG A 140 -8.56 16.40 -17.07
C ARG A 140 -7.07 16.39 -16.73
N GLN A 141 -6.23 15.81 -17.59
CA GLN A 141 -4.79 15.85 -17.39
C GLN A 141 -4.25 17.28 -17.40
N GLN A 142 -4.73 18.12 -18.32
CA GLN A 142 -4.36 19.52 -18.42
C GLN A 142 -4.76 20.26 -17.14
N ALA A 143 -6.00 20.11 -16.68
CA ALA A 143 -6.50 20.74 -15.46
C ALA A 143 -5.63 20.41 -14.22
N VAL A 144 -5.27 19.14 -14.03
CA VAL A 144 -4.40 18.73 -12.92
C VAL A 144 -2.97 19.25 -13.09
N THR A 145 -2.45 19.27 -14.32
CA THR A 145 -1.11 19.78 -14.62
C THR A 145 -1.02 21.28 -14.35
N ASP A 146 -2.00 22.05 -14.80
CA ASP A 146 -2.07 23.49 -14.59
C ASP A 146 -2.31 23.83 -13.12
N ALA A 147 -3.11 23.04 -12.40
CA ALA A 147 -3.28 23.20 -10.96
C ALA A 147 -1.94 23.10 -10.22
N ARG A 148 -1.14 22.07 -10.51
CA ARG A 148 0.23 21.93 -9.95
C ARG A 148 1.13 23.10 -10.33
N ASN A 149 1.12 23.48 -11.61
CA ASN A 149 1.99 24.55 -12.12
C ASN A 149 1.61 25.93 -11.57
N SER A 150 0.35 26.13 -11.17
CA SER A 150 -0.13 27.38 -10.57
C SER A 150 0.33 27.59 -9.12
N LEU A 151 0.88 26.56 -8.48
CA LEU A 151 1.26 26.54 -7.07
C LEU A 151 2.68 25.95 -6.85
N PRO A 152 3.73 26.51 -7.50
CA PRO A 152 5.07 25.91 -7.50
C PRO A 152 5.73 25.86 -6.10
N ASP A 153 5.29 26.72 -5.19
CA ASP A 153 5.83 26.84 -3.83
C ASP A 153 5.17 25.88 -2.82
N VAL A 154 4.07 25.22 -3.20
CA VAL A 154 3.40 24.25 -2.33
C VAL A 154 4.22 22.96 -2.27
N GLN A 155 4.55 22.51 -1.06
CA GLN A 155 5.40 21.35 -0.81
C GLN A 155 4.73 20.36 0.15
N GLY A 156 5.24 19.12 0.16
CA GLY A 156 4.76 18.08 1.08
C GLY A 156 3.32 17.62 0.80
N VAL A 157 2.87 17.67 -0.44
CA VAL A 157 1.58 17.14 -0.92
C VAL A 157 1.67 16.95 -2.43
N GLU A 158 0.97 15.94 -2.95
CA GLU A 158 1.00 15.61 -4.37
C GLU A 158 -0.42 15.38 -4.89
N VAL A 159 -0.70 15.82 -6.13
CA VAL A 159 -1.97 15.55 -6.82
C VAL A 159 -1.64 15.06 -8.23
N TYR A 160 -2.22 13.94 -8.64
CA TYR A 160 -2.02 13.32 -9.94
C TYR A 160 -3.33 12.97 -10.62
N HIS A 161 -3.32 12.91 -11.95
CA HIS A 161 -4.41 12.37 -12.74
C HIS A 161 -4.10 10.94 -13.17
N TYR A 162 -5.05 10.02 -12.97
CA TYR A 162 -4.96 8.66 -13.47
C TYR A 162 -6.12 8.33 -14.40
N SER A 163 -5.85 7.47 -15.39
CA SER A 163 -6.90 6.86 -16.21
C SER A 163 -7.11 5.41 -15.78
N GLU A 164 -8.37 5.01 -15.55
CA GLU A 164 -8.69 3.61 -15.25
C GLU A 164 -9.03 2.82 -16.51
N VAL A 165 -8.39 1.67 -16.69
CA VAL A 165 -8.71 0.66 -17.70
C VAL A 165 -9.28 -0.58 -17.03
N ASN A 166 -10.06 -1.37 -17.76
CA ASN A 166 -10.70 -2.59 -17.25
C ASN A 166 -10.84 -3.70 -18.29
N ALA A 167 -10.47 -3.48 -19.56
CA ALA A 167 -10.62 -4.44 -20.64
C ALA A 167 -9.32 -4.71 -21.42
N ILE A 168 -8.37 -5.44 -20.82
CA ILE A 168 -7.09 -5.78 -21.47
C ILE A 168 -7.18 -7.06 -22.32
N SER A 169 -7.86 -8.11 -21.85
CA SER A 169 -7.97 -9.37 -22.61
C SER A 169 -8.53 -9.20 -24.02
N PRO A 170 -9.58 -8.39 -24.26
CA PRO A 170 -10.05 -8.14 -25.64
C PRO A 170 -8.99 -7.54 -26.57
N VAL A 171 -8.02 -6.80 -26.03
CA VAL A 171 -6.88 -6.27 -26.79
C VAL A 171 -5.90 -7.38 -27.10
N LEU A 172 -5.46 -8.13 -26.08
CA LEU A 172 -4.48 -9.20 -26.24
C LEU A 172 -4.97 -10.33 -27.15
N ASP A 173 -6.25 -10.71 -27.03
CA ASP A 173 -6.80 -11.87 -27.72
C ASP A 173 -7.23 -11.57 -29.17
N LYS A 174 -7.64 -10.33 -29.44
CA LYS A 174 -8.38 -9.97 -30.66
C LYS A 174 -8.03 -8.61 -31.25
N ASP A 175 -7.07 -7.90 -30.66
CA ASP A 175 -6.67 -6.54 -31.05
C ASP A 175 -7.87 -5.56 -31.12
N LEU A 176 -8.83 -5.72 -30.20
CA LEU A 176 -10.00 -4.85 -30.18
C LEU A 176 -9.63 -3.45 -29.66
N PRO A 177 -10.23 -2.39 -30.20
CA PRO A 177 -10.03 -1.02 -29.72
C PRO A 177 -10.61 -0.81 -28.33
N ARG A 178 -9.74 -0.51 -27.38
CA ARG A 178 -10.01 -0.28 -25.95
C ARG A 178 -9.24 0.96 -25.48
N MET A 179 -9.46 1.39 -24.25
CA MET A 179 -8.78 2.55 -23.67
C MET A 179 -7.27 2.53 -23.92
N ILE A 180 -6.62 1.38 -23.66
CA ILE A 180 -5.17 1.26 -23.71
C ILE A 180 -4.56 1.41 -25.12
N ASN A 181 -5.24 0.96 -26.19
CA ASN A 181 -4.71 1.04 -27.57
C ASN A 181 -5.43 2.08 -28.46
N ALA A 182 -6.62 2.56 -28.09
CA ALA A 182 -7.40 3.53 -28.86
C ALA A 182 -7.39 4.95 -28.27
N ILE A 183 -7.17 5.13 -26.97
CA ILE A 183 -7.25 6.43 -26.28
C ILE A 183 -5.90 6.86 -25.72
N LEU A 184 -5.32 6.04 -24.85
CA LEU A 184 -4.10 6.36 -24.10
C LEU A 184 -2.83 6.55 -24.95
N PRO A 185 -2.72 6.02 -26.20
CA PRO A 185 -1.63 6.41 -27.10
C PRO A 185 -1.71 7.88 -27.57
N HIS A 186 -2.83 8.56 -27.33
CA HIS A 186 -3.04 9.96 -27.72
C HIS A 186 -3.07 10.94 -26.54
N VAL A 187 -3.03 10.43 -25.30
CA VAL A 187 -3.16 11.23 -24.08
C VAL A 187 -2.13 10.78 -23.04
N PRO A 188 -1.03 11.52 -22.86
CA PRO A 188 -0.13 11.29 -21.74
C PRO A 188 -0.90 11.46 -20.41
N VAL A 189 -0.79 10.50 -19.50
CA VAL A 189 -1.41 10.55 -18.15
C VAL A 189 -0.35 10.42 -17.06
N ASP A 190 -0.61 10.83 -15.82
CA ASP A 190 0.38 10.66 -14.75
C ASP A 190 0.49 9.18 -14.34
N LEU A 191 -0.64 8.48 -14.27
CA LEU A 191 -0.72 7.04 -13.97
C LEU A 191 -1.84 6.35 -14.75
N ILE A 192 -1.77 5.01 -14.81
CA ILE A 192 -2.88 4.15 -15.24
C ILE A 192 -3.30 3.24 -14.07
N SER A 193 -4.60 3.22 -13.78
CA SER A 193 -5.23 2.28 -12.86
C SER A 193 -5.80 1.10 -13.66
N TYR A 194 -5.71 -0.11 -13.14
CA TYR A 194 -6.34 -1.29 -13.73
C TYR A 194 -7.40 -1.88 -12.79
N SER A 195 -8.67 -1.82 -13.19
CA SER A 195 -9.72 -2.66 -12.62
C SER A 195 -9.59 -4.07 -13.21
N ALA A 196 -9.00 -4.96 -12.42
CA ALA A 196 -8.30 -6.14 -12.93
C ALA A 196 -9.12 -7.43 -12.86
N TYR A 197 -10.46 -7.36 -12.83
CA TYR A 197 -11.31 -8.56 -12.70
C TYR A 197 -11.10 -9.58 -13.83
N ASN A 198 -11.00 -9.15 -15.09
CA ASN A 198 -10.74 -10.06 -16.23
C ASN A 198 -9.31 -10.62 -16.28
N CYS A 199 -8.44 -10.15 -15.40
CA CYS A 199 -7.11 -10.69 -15.19
C CYS A 199 -7.11 -11.62 -13.99
N LEU A 200 -7.38 -11.09 -12.80
CA LEU A 200 -7.10 -11.74 -11.53
C LEU A 200 -8.13 -12.81 -11.17
N ASN A 201 -9.29 -12.83 -11.84
CA ASN A 201 -10.25 -13.93 -11.68
C ASN A 201 -9.81 -15.21 -12.43
N HIS A 202 -8.77 -15.16 -13.26
CA HIS A 202 -8.14 -16.33 -13.92
C HIS A 202 -6.96 -16.84 -13.08
N THR A 203 -7.26 -17.29 -11.86
CA THR A 203 -6.25 -17.60 -10.84
C THR A 203 -5.30 -18.73 -11.19
N ASP A 204 -5.73 -19.63 -12.06
CA ASP A 204 -4.97 -20.74 -12.63
C ASP A 204 -3.90 -20.29 -13.65
N GLU A 205 -3.97 -19.05 -14.12
CA GLU A 205 -3.00 -18.44 -15.02
C GLU A 205 -2.08 -17.42 -14.31
N LEU A 206 -2.14 -17.33 -12.98
CA LEU A 206 -1.31 -16.42 -12.19
C LEU A 206 0.01 -17.07 -11.76
N PRO A 207 1.12 -16.30 -11.74
CA PRO A 207 1.20 -14.84 -11.93
C PRO A 207 1.33 -14.37 -13.39
N GLU A 208 1.59 -15.27 -14.35
CA GLU A 208 2.00 -14.92 -15.72
C GLU A 208 0.98 -14.04 -16.45
N ARG A 209 -0.32 -14.29 -16.27
CA ARG A 209 -1.39 -13.46 -16.84
C ARG A 209 -1.35 -12.03 -16.30
N ALA A 210 -1.14 -11.86 -15.00
CA ALA A 210 -1.04 -10.53 -14.39
C ALA A 210 0.16 -9.76 -14.94
N TYR A 211 1.31 -10.42 -15.07
CA TYR A 211 2.51 -9.79 -15.64
C TYR A 211 2.27 -9.38 -17.09
N THR A 212 1.72 -10.29 -17.91
CA THR A 212 1.39 -10.00 -19.32
C THR A 212 0.47 -8.78 -19.46
N HIS A 213 -0.58 -8.69 -18.63
CA HIS A 213 -1.52 -7.57 -18.68
C HIS A 213 -0.87 -6.26 -18.21
N LEU A 214 -0.14 -6.29 -17.10
CA LEU A 214 0.47 -5.10 -16.51
C LEU A 214 1.65 -4.57 -17.34
N ASP A 215 2.47 -5.46 -17.90
CA ASP A 215 3.53 -5.10 -18.84
C ASP A 215 2.92 -4.49 -20.10
N TYR A 216 1.84 -5.08 -20.65
CA TYR A 216 1.15 -4.48 -21.80
C TYR A 216 0.65 -3.07 -21.51
N ILE A 217 0.04 -2.83 -20.35
CA ILE A 217 -0.39 -1.49 -19.93
C ILE A 217 0.81 -0.54 -19.81
N LEU A 218 1.89 -0.99 -19.18
CA LEU A 218 3.10 -0.19 -18.98
C LEU A 218 3.78 0.18 -20.31
N GLU A 219 3.81 -0.75 -21.28
CA GLU A 219 4.44 -0.56 -22.59
C GLU A 219 3.62 0.32 -23.54
N HIS A 220 2.28 0.23 -23.49
CA HIS A 220 1.39 0.94 -24.41
C HIS A 220 0.81 2.23 -23.83
N GLY A 221 0.90 2.42 -22.50
CA GLY A 221 0.57 3.67 -21.84
C GLY A 221 1.54 4.79 -22.23
N ARG A 222 1.00 6.01 -22.37
CA ARG A 222 1.84 7.22 -22.46
C ARG A 222 1.79 7.94 -21.13
N PHE A 223 2.96 8.19 -20.55
CA PHE A 223 3.06 8.82 -19.24
C PHE A 223 3.65 10.23 -19.33
N THR A 224 3.19 11.13 -18.45
CA THR A 224 3.73 12.50 -18.36
C THR A 224 5.13 12.55 -17.75
N GLY A 225 5.52 11.52 -16.97
CA GLY A 225 6.72 11.51 -16.15
C GLY A 225 6.59 12.30 -14.83
N ALA A 226 5.40 12.80 -14.50
CA ALA A 226 5.17 13.54 -13.25
C ALA A 226 5.20 12.63 -12.01
N TRP A 227 4.75 11.37 -12.14
CA TRP A 227 4.83 10.38 -11.08
C TRP A 227 6.29 9.98 -10.83
N LYS A 228 6.80 10.29 -9.64
CA LYS A 228 8.22 10.10 -9.26
C LYS A 228 8.48 8.86 -8.41
N HIS A 229 7.43 8.07 -8.13
CA HIS A 229 7.55 6.88 -7.30
C HIS A 229 7.85 5.67 -8.19
N SER A 230 7.37 4.47 -7.83
CA SER A 230 7.60 3.24 -8.63
C SER A 230 6.83 3.26 -9.96
N LYS A 231 6.54 2.10 -10.55
CA LYS A 231 5.85 1.99 -11.85
C LYS A 231 4.54 2.83 -11.87
N PRO A 232 4.24 3.58 -12.96
CA PRO A 232 3.04 4.42 -13.06
C PRO A 232 1.77 3.62 -13.41
N VAL A 233 1.72 2.35 -13.01
CA VAL A 233 0.59 1.43 -13.25
C VAL A 233 0.26 0.75 -11.93
N PHE A 234 -1.01 0.81 -11.51
CA PHE A 234 -1.46 0.25 -10.24
C PHE A 234 -2.81 -0.46 -10.37
N ILE A 235 -3.19 -1.24 -9.36
CA ILE A 235 -4.47 -1.97 -9.34
C ILE A 235 -5.54 -1.12 -8.66
N GLY A 236 -6.51 -0.68 -9.47
CA GLY A 236 -7.65 0.12 -9.07
C GLY A 236 -8.74 -0.65 -8.38
N GLU A 237 -8.91 -1.91 -8.78
CA GLU A 237 -9.86 -2.86 -8.22
C GLU A 237 -9.38 -4.29 -8.46
N TYR A 238 -9.53 -5.13 -7.45
CA TYR A 238 -9.51 -6.58 -7.57
C TYR A 238 -10.37 -7.23 -6.50
N GLY A 239 -10.73 -8.49 -6.71
CA GLY A 239 -11.58 -9.27 -5.84
C GLY A 239 -12.48 -10.15 -6.68
N LEU A 240 -12.92 -11.29 -6.14
CA LEU A 240 -13.83 -12.16 -6.86
C LEU A 240 -15.29 -11.67 -6.68
N PRO A 241 -16.03 -11.41 -7.77
CA PRO A 241 -17.42 -10.99 -7.69
C PRO A 241 -18.34 -12.16 -7.31
N LEU A 242 -19.63 -11.86 -7.16
CA LEU A 242 -20.69 -12.87 -7.03
C LEU A 242 -20.87 -13.69 -8.33
N PRO A 243 -21.37 -14.94 -8.24
CA PRO A 243 -21.81 -15.67 -7.04
C PRO A 243 -20.64 -16.19 -6.18
N PRO A 244 -20.90 -16.78 -4.99
CA PRO A 244 -19.86 -17.31 -4.14
C PRO A 244 -18.90 -18.27 -4.87
N VAL A 245 -17.65 -17.86 -4.92
CA VAL A 245 -16.57 -18.62 -5.54
C VAL A 245 -15.89 -19.50 -4.48
N PRO A 246 -15.70 -20.81 -4.72
CA PRO A 246 -14.94 -21.66 -3.81
C PRO A 246 -13.53 -21.13 -3.55
N GLN A 247 -13.07 -21.24 -2.30
CA GLN A 247 -11.72 -20.81 -1.89
C GLN A 247 -11.42 -19.35 -2.24
N ARG A 248 -12.44 -18.48 -2.21
CA ARG A 248 -12.31 -17.06 -2.59
C ARG A 248 -11.12 -16.35 -1.91
N PRO A 249 -10.90 -16.44 -0.58
CA PRO A 249 -9.77 -15.75 0.05
C PRO A 249 -8.41 -16.27 -0.44
N HIS A 250 -8.28 -17.58 -0.68
CA HIS A 250 -7.09 -18.14 -1.30
C HIS A 250 -6.87 -17.60 -2.73
N ARG A 251 -7.93 -17.49 -3.53
CA ARG A 251 -7.87 -16.97 -4.90
C ARG A 251 -7.55 -15.47 -4.94
N ASN A 252 -8.18 -14.67 -4.07
CA ASN A 252 -7.87 -13.25 -3.89
C ASN A 252 -6.42 -13.05 -3.44
N ARG A 253 -5.91 -13.92 -2.55
CA ARG A 253 -4.50 -13.96 -2.16
C ARG A 253 -3.57 -14.20 -3.36
N LEU A 254 -3.88 -15.17 -4.23
CA LEU A 254 -3.08 -15.39 -5.45
C LEU A 254 -3.06 -14.14 -6.34
N GLY A 255 -4.20 -13.47 -6.48
CA GLY A 255 -4.33 -12.18 -7.17
C GLY A 255 -3.40 -11.11 -6.58
N LEU A 256 -3.49 -10.87 -5.26
CA LEU A 256 -2.64 -9.93 -4.54
C LEU A 256 -1.14 -10.24 -4.73
N LYS A 257 -0.75 -11.51 -4.54
CA LYS A 257 0.64 -11.96 -4.73
C LYS A 257 1.14 -11.66 -6.14
N ALA A 258 0.33 -11.93 -7.16
CA ALA A 258 0.69 -11.68 -8.56
C ALA A 258 0.93 -10.19 -8.81
N VAL A 259 0.00 -9.31 -8.45
CA VAL A 259 0.14 -7.88 -8.75
C VAL A 259 1.18 -7.16 -7.88
N ALA A 260 1.29 -7.55 -6.61
CA ALA A 260 2.29 -6.98 -5.71
C ALA A 260 3.71 -7.40 -6.10
N SER A 261 3.91 -8.66 -6.50
CA SER A 261 5.22 -9.15 -6.97
C SER A 261 5.63 -8.60 -8.34
N TRP A 262 4.67 -8.14 -9.15
CA TRP A 262 4.98 -7.36 -10.35
C TRP A 262 5.55 -5.96 -10.00
N GLY A 263 5.31 -5.47 -8.77
CA GLY A 263 5.72 -4.14 -8.32
C GLY A 263 4.63 -3.08 -8.45
N SER A 264 3.35 -3.47 -8.42
CA SER A 264 2.23 -2.52 -8.37
C SER A 264 2.30 -1.68 -7.07
N PRO A 265 2.36 -0.34 -7.13
CA PRO A 265 2.49 0.51 -5.95
C PRO A 265 1.27 0.55 -5.05
N ILE A 266 0.07 0.34 -5.63
CA ILE A 266 -1.21 0.43 -4.92
C ILE A 266 -2.07 -0.73 -5.39
N ASN A 267 -2.61 -1.50 -4.43
CA ASN A 267 -3.43 -2.68 -4.70
C ASN A 267 -4.76 -2.58 -3.96
N LEU A 268 -5.80 -2.10 -4.66
CA LEU A 268 -7.09 -1.78 -4.05
C LEU A 268 -8.06 -2.96 -4.13
N PHE A 269 -8.34 -3.56 -2.98
CA PHE A 269 -9.33 -4.62 -2.84
C PHE A 269 -10.74 -4.03 -2.93
N TRP A 270 -11.56 -4.57 -3.81
CA TRP A 270 -12.96 -4.19 -3.93
C TRP A 270 -13.85 -5.26 -3.27
N SER A 271 -14.66 -4.93 -2.26
CA SER A 271 -14.89 -3.61 -1.64
C SER A 271 -14.47 -3.54 -0.17
N THR A 272 -14.44 -2.33 0.40
CA THR A 272 -14.20 -2.17 1.85
C THR A 272 -15.30 -2.86 2.65
N TYR A 273 -16.56 -2.47 2.42
CA TYR A 273 -17.73 -3.11 3.01
C TYR A 273 -18.50 -3.86 1.92
N THR A 274 -19.14 -4.97 2.29
CA THR A 274 -20.12 -5.59 1.38
C THR A 274 -21.26 -4.59 1.14
N GLN A 275 -21.79 -4.61 -0.08
CA GLN A 275 -22.97 -3.82 -0.46
C GLN A 275 -24.20 -4.71 -0.65
N LEU A 276 -24.07 -6.02 -0.41
CA LEU A 276 -25.09 -7.01 -0.70
C LEU A 276 -25.22 -8.00 0.46
N GLU A 277 -26.45 -8.45 0.74
CA GLU A 277 -26.75 -9.43 1.80
C GLU A 277 -26.11 -10.82 1.55
N ASN A 278 -25.56 -11.07 0.36
CA ASN A 278 -25.14 -12.39 -0.10
C ASN A 278 -23.62 -12.55 -0.37
N ASP A 279 -22.77 -11.85 0.38
CA ASP A 279 -21.29 -12.03 0.41
C ASP A 279 -20.60 -11.84 -0.96
N ASN A 280 -20.46 -10.58 -1.43
CA ASN A 280 -19.43 -10.26 -2.43
C ASN A 280 -18.03 -10.23 -1.79
N SER A 281 -16.95 -10.11 -2.57
CA SER A 281 -15.63 -9.85 -1.99
C SER A 281 -15.70 -8.53 -1.22
N ALA A 282 -15.49 -8.59 0.09
CA ALA A 282 -15.41 -7.41 0.94
C ALA A 282 -14.48 -7.65 2.12
N LEU A 283 -13.86 -6.59 2.64
CA LEU A 283 -13.04 -6.66 3.86
C LEU A 283 -13.90 -6.67 5.13
N PHE A 284 -15.10 -6.07 5.07
CA PHE A 284 -16.03 -6.00 6.20
C PHE A 284 -17.43 -6.45 5.77
N SER A 285 -18.15 -7.13 6.68
CA SER A 285 -19.57 -7.45 6.53
C SER A 285 -20.45 -6.18 6.57
N LEU A 286 -21.77 -6.31 6.37
CA LEU A 286 -22.72 -5.21 6.52
C LEU A 286 -22.72 -4.67 7.97
N GLU A 287 -22.53 -5.57 8.93
CA GLU A 287 -22.44 -5.30 10.37
C GLU A 287 -21.06 -4.78 10.80
N GLY A 288 -20.11 -4.71 9.87
CA GLY A 288 -18.74 -4.24 10.12
C GLY A 288 -17.80 -5.31 10.68
N GLU A 289 -18.16 -6.58 10.60
CA GLU A 289 -17.30 -7.69 11.03
C GLU A 289 -16.19 -7.93 10.01
N LYS A 290 -14.96 -8.22 10.49
CA LYS A 290 -13.80 -8.50 9.64
C LYS A 290 -14.00 -9.85 8.91
N THR A 291 -13.83 -9.85 7.60
CA THR A 291 -13.93 -11.09 6.79
C THR A 291 -12.59 -11.82 6.70
N GLU A 292 -12.57 -13.03 6.12
CA GLU A 292 -11.31 -13.73 5.85
C GLU A 292 -10.40 -12.95 4.90
N ASP A 293 -10.96 -12.25 3.90
CA ASP A 293 -10.22 -11.38 2.99
C ASP A 293 -9.52 -10.22 3.73
N TYR A 294 -10.14 -9.68 4.80
CA TYR A 294 -9.49 -8.70 5.67
C TYR A 294 -8.22 -9.27 6.30
N TYR A 295 -8.29 -10.46 6.89
CA TYR A 295 -7.12 -11.04 7.57
C TYR A 295 -6.00 -11.39 6.59
N VAL A 296 -6.34 -11.85 5.39
CA VAL A 296 -5.37 -12.09 4.30
C VAL A 296 -4.62 -10.81 3.91
N LEU A 297 -5.34 -9.70 3.76
CA LEU A 297 -4.75 -8.41 3.41
C LEU A 297 -3.99 -7.79 4.59
N ALA A 298 -4.50 -7.93 5.82
CA ALA A 298 -3.87 -7.46 7.04
C ALA A 298 -2.49 -8.09 7.24
N ASP A 299 -2.38 -9.41 7.07
CA ASP A 299 -1.11 -10.13 7.17
C ASP A 299 -0.08 -9.65 6.13
N TYR A 300 -0.52 -9.46 4.89
CA TYR A 300 0.34 -8.91 3.83
C TYR A 300 0.86 -7.51 4.17
N VAL A 301 -0.04 -6.61 4.56
CA VAL A 301 0.30 -5.21 4.89
C VAL A 301 1.23 -5.14 6.10
N ALA A 302 0.95 -5.94 7.13
CA ALA A 302 1.80 -6.08 8.31
C ALA A 302 3.23 -6.48 7.96
N LYS A 303 3.40 -7.51 7.13
CA LYS A 303 4.71 -8.01 6.70
C LYS A 303 5.44 -7.00 5.82
N MET A 304 4.72 -6.24 4.99
CA MET A 304 5.31 -5.12 4.23
C MET A 304 5.80 -3.99 5.14
N HIS A 305 5.04 -3.64 6.19
CA HIS A 305 5.51 -2.70 7.20
C HIS A 305 6.71 -3.24 7.98
N PHE A 306 6.72 -4.53 8.31
CA PHE A 306 7.87 -5.19 8.94
C PHE A 306 9.11 -5.02 8.08
N LEU A 307 9.05 -5.43 6.80
CA LEU A 307 10.15 -5.28 5.86
C LEU A 307 10.63 -3.83 5.81
N ARG A 308 9.73 -2.88 5.66
CA ARG A 308 10.06 -1.45 5.59
C ARG A 308 10.76 -0.95 6.84
N ASN A 309 10.22 -1.27 8.02
CA ASN A 309 10.75 -0.78 9.27
C ASN A 309 12.08 -1.43 9.63
N ALA A 310 12.20 -2.76 9.47
CA ALA A 310 13.43 -3.49 9.70
C ALA A 310 14.55 -3.03 8.74
N THR A 311 14.25 -2.81 7.46
CA THR A 311 15.22 -2.31 6.47
C THR A 311 15.71 -0.91 6.86
N ARG A 312 14.81 -0.02 7.31
CA ARG A 312 15.19 1.32 7.75
C ARG A 312 16.08 1.31 8.99
N VAL A 313 15.83 0.38 9.92
CA VAL A 313 16.63 0.27 11.15
C VAL A 313 18.00 -0.33 10.88
N TRP A 314 18.07 -1.41 10.09
CA TRP A 314 19.30 -2.18 9.91
C TRP A 314 20.14 -1.74 8.70
N LEU A 315 19.51 -1.23 7.63
CA LEU A 315 20.19 -0.83 6.38
C LEU A 315 20.10 0.67 6.11
N GLU A 316 19.45 1.45 6.99
CA GLU A 316 19.31 2.92 6.87
C GLU A 316 18.66 3.40 5.55
N ARG A 317 17.84 2.56 4.92
CA ARG A 317 17.12 2.87 3.69
C ARG A 317 15.72 2.27 3.65
N ASN A 318 14.90 2.69 2.69
CA ASN A 318 13.67 1.97 2.37
C ASN A 318 13.99 0.64 1.65
N PRO A 319 13.07 -0.36 1.69
CA PRO A 319 13.19 -1.55 0.85
C PRO A 319 13.26 -1.17 -0.62
N THR A 320 14.03 -1.94 -1.38
CA THR A 320 14.04 -1.91 -2.83
C THR A 320 12.77 -2.57 -3.39
N ASP A 321 12.41 -2.23 -4.63
CA ASP A 321 11.30 -2.88 -5.34
C ASP A 321 11.50 -4.40 -5.42
N GLN A 322 12.74 -4.88 -5.54
CA GLN A 322 13.05 -6.30 -5.61
C GLN A 322 12.79 -7.01 -4.27
N GLU A 323 13.16 -6.39 -3.14
CA GLU A 323 12.90 -6.93 -1.80
C GLU A 323 11.39 -7.00 -1.52
N ALA A 324 10.65 -5.93 -1.83
CA ALA A 324 9.21 -5.90 -1.70
C ALA A 324 8.53 -6.95 -2.61
N SER A 325 8.93 -7.02 -3.88
CA SER A 325 8.37 -7.98 -4.84
C SER A 325 8.63 -9.43 -4.41
N ARG A 326 9.81 -9.71 -3.87
CA ARG A 326 10.16 -11.04 -3.34
C ARG A 326 9.29 -11.40 -2.14
N LEU A 327 9.14 -10.49 -1.18
CA LEU A 327 8.26 -10.70 -0.02
C LEU A 327 6.81 -10.94 -0.47
N ALA A 328 6.31 -10.18 -1.44
CA ALA A 328 4.95 -10.36 -1.96
C ALA A 328 4.71 -11.79 -2.50
N LEU A 329 5.70 -12.47 -3.06
CA LEU A 329 5.56 -13.84 -3.58
C LEU A 329 5.47 -14.90 -2.49
N ASP A 330 5.99 -14.65 -1.29
CA ASP A 330 6.11 -15.66 -0.25
C ASP A 330 5.63 -15.22 1.14
N TYR A 331 4.97 -14.06 1.25
CA TYR A 331 4.49 -13.51 2.51
C TYR A 331 3.63 -14.52 3.30
N ASP A 332 2.83 -15.34 2.61
CA ASP A 332 1.94 -16.35 3.19
C ASP A 332 2.65 -17.65 3.61
N ARG A 333 3.97 -17.73 3.41
CA ARG A 333 4.82 -18.91 3.70
C ARG A 333 5.97 -18.61 4.64
N ILE A 334 6.09 -17.37 5.08
CA ILE A 334 7.17 -16.94 5.98
C ILE A 334 6.60 -16.27 7.21
N ALA A 335 7.28 -16.45 8.33
CA ALA A 335 6.98 -15.76 9.56
C ALA A 335 7.53 -14.33 9.52
N PRO A 336 7.00 -13.39 10.32
CA PRO A 336 7.59 -12.07 10.49
C PRO A 336 9.10 -12.09 10.81
N HIS A 337 9.55 -12.96 11.72
CA HIS A 337 10.99 -13.05 12.03
C HIS A 337 11.86 -13.50 10.84
N ASP A 338 11.31 -14.24 9.86
CA ASP A 338 12.05 -14.60 8.64
C ASP A 338 12.42 -13.38 7.80
N ILE A 339 11.65 -12.30 7.90
CA ILE A 339 11.95 -11.02 7.26
C ILE A 339 13.17 -10.39 7.92
N LEU A 340 13.24 -10.39 9.26
CA LEU A 340 14.42 -9.94 10.00
C LEU A 340 15.65 -10.78 9.64
N ARG A 341 15.50 -12.12 9.59
CA ARG A 341 16.55 -13.05 9.15
C ARG A 341 17.11 -12.68 7.79
N ARG A 342 16.25 -12.44 6.80
CA ARG A 342 16.67 -12.03 5.44
C ARG A 342 17.48 -10.73 5.43
N ILE A 343 17.15 -9.77 6.30
CA ILE A 343 17.82 -8.48 6.38
C ILE A 343 19.19 -8.63 7.05
N LEU A 344 19.26 -9.29 8.21
CA LEU A 344 20.51 -9.51 8.94
C LEU A 344 21.48 -10.38 8.15
N ASP A 345 20.97 -11.36 7.40
CA ASP A 345 21.80 -12.25 6.58
C ASP A 345 22.06 -11.71 5.17
N SER A 346 21.55 -10.53 4.83
CA SER A 346 21.73 -9.94 3.51
C SER A 346 23.22 -9.65 3.23
N LEU A 347 23.62 -9.85 1.97
CA LEU A 347 24.97 -9.51 1.53
C LEU A 347 25.25 -8.02 1.72
N GLU A 348 24.27 -7.18 1.47
CA GLU A 348 24.39 -5.73 1.65
C GLU A 348 24.75 -5.36 3.08
N TYR A 349 24.05 -5.90 4.08
CA TYR A 349 24.38 -5.63 5.48
C TYR A 349 25.78 -6.13 5.86
N ARG A 350 26.19 -7.27 5.29
CA ARG A 350 27.54 -7.82 5.48
C ARG A 350 28.64 -6.98 4.83
N PHE A 351 28.31 -6.19 3.81
CA PHE A 351 29.24 -5.26 3.20
C PHE A 351 29.34 -3.94 3.96
N THR A 352 28.29 -3.53 4.67
CA THR A 352 28.26 -2.25 5.41
C THR A 352 28.79 -2.35 6.83
N VAL A 353 28.64 -3.51 7.47
CA VAL A 353 29.04 -3.77 8.86
C VAL A 353 29.88 -5.03 8.87
N THR A 354 31.06 -5.04 9.51
CA THR A 354 31.86 -6.27 9.63
C THR A 354 31.22 -7.26 10.61
N ASP A 355 31.67 -8.52 10.61
CA ASP A 355 31.14 -9.49 11.57
C ASP A 355 31.51 -9.13 13.02
N GLU A 356 32.66 -8.50 13.24
CA GLU A 356 33.08 -7.98 14.55
C GLU A 356 32.18 -6.83 14.98
N GLU A 357 32.00 -5.81 14.13
CA GLU A 357 31.14 -4.66 14.41
C GLU A 357 29.70 -5.11 14.67
N PHE A 358 29.20 -6.10 13.92
CA PHE A 358 27.90 -6.69 14.16
C PHE A 358 27.81 -7.29 15.56
N ILE A 359 28.72 -8.21 15.94
CA ILE A 359 28.69 -8.87 17.25
C ILE A 359 28.87 -7.85 18.39
N GLU A 360 29.79 -6.90 18.24
CA GLU A 360 30.01 -5.83 19.22
C GLU A 360 28.77 -4.97 19.40
N SER A 361 28.08 -4.62 18.31
CA SER A 361 26.84 -3.84 18.37
C SER A 361 25.74 -4.60 19.12
N ILE A 362 25.56 -5.90 18.84
CA ILE A 362 24.58 -6.74 19.54
C ILE A 362 24.94 -6.85 21.02
N PHE A 363 26.20 -7.07 21.38
CA PHE A 363 26.62 -7.15 22.78
C PHE A 363 26.42 -5.84 23.53
N ALA A 364 26.76 -4.71 22.92
CA ALA A 364 26.50 -3.40 23.51
C ALA A 364 24.99 -3.17 23.75
N SER A 365 24.18 -3.59 22.78
CA SER A 365 22.71 -3.62 22.85
C SER A 365 22.19 -4.54 23.97
N CYS A 366 22.85 -5.68 24.19
CA CYS A 366 22.53 -6.64 25.24
C CYS A 366 23.09 -6.27 26.63
N GLY A 367 23.77 -5.13 26.79
CA GLY A 367 24.45 -4.78 28.04
C GLY A 367 25.60 -5.72 28.41
N MET A 368 26.07 -6.52 27.45
CA MET A 368 27.15 -7.47 27.65
C MET A 368 28.50 -6.76 27.48
N THR A 369 29.39 -6.86 28.48
CA THR A 369 30.77 -6.36 28.38
C THR A 369 31.77 -7.49 28.59
N GLY A 370 32.77 -7.63 27.72
CA GLY A 370 33.92 -8.51 27.96
C GLY A 370 33.76 -10.02 27.69
N SER A 371 32.84 -10.44 26.82
CA SER A 371 32.59 -11.85 26.44
C SER A 371 33.61 -12.41 25.43
N GLY A 372 34.91 -12.21 25.65
CA GLY A 372 35.96 -12.44 24.63
C GLY A 372 35.95 -13.83 23.97
N ALA A 373 35.67 -14.90 24.72
CA ALA A 373 35.60 -16.26 24.17
C ALA A 373 34.37 -16.48 23.27
N LEU A 374 33.20 -15.98 23.68
CA LEU A 374 31.99 -16.04 22.87
C LEU A 374 32.11 -15.14 21.62
N THR A 375 32.70 -13.94 21.76
CA THR A 375 33.00 -13.07 20.62
C THR A 375 33.84 -13.80 19.59
N GLU A 376 34.96 -14.38 20.01
CA GLU A 376 35.91 -15.06 19.12
C GLU A 376 35.25 -16.25 18.41
N ASP A 377 34.46 -17.05 19.12
CA ASP A 377 33.73 -18.19 18.55
C ASP A 377 32.66 -17.76 17.53
N LEU A 378 31.87 -16.73 17.85
CA LEU A 378 30.83 -16.22 16.96
C LEU A 378 31.42 -15.61 15.69
N VAL A 379 32.42 -14.72 15.83
CA VAL A 379 33.11 -14.09 14.70
C VAL A 379 33.78 -15.13 13.81
N THR A 380 34.47 -16.11 14.41
CA THR A 380 35.10 -17.20 13.64
C THR A 380 34.05 -18.01 12.89
N SER A 381 32.93 -18.34 13.54
CA SER A 381 31.85 -19.12 12.93
C SER A 381 31.15 -18.37 11.80
N LEU A 382 30.97 -17.05 11.90
CA LEU A 382 30.45 -16.20 10.82
C LEU A 382 31.39 -16.18 9.62
N ARG A 383 32.70 -15.97 9.86
CA ARG A 383 33.74 -15.94 8.82
C ARG A 383 33.89 -17.28 8.10
N GLU A 384 33.76 -18.39 8.82
CA GLU A 384 33.80 -19.74 8.26
C GLU A 384 32.48 -20.17 7.60
N GLY A 385 31.44 -19.34 7.68
CA GLY A 385 30.10 -19.66 7.15
C GLY A 385 29.39 -20.78 7.89
N ARG A 386 29.79 -21.08 9.14
CA ARG A 386 29.13 -22.06 10.01
C ARG A 386 27.90 -21.49 10.70
N LEU A 387 27.79 -20.16 10.78
CA LEU A 387 26.63 -19.45 11.29
C LEU A 387 26.23 -18.32 10.33
N THR A 388 24.94 -18.00 10.31
CA THR A 388 24.45 -16.72 9.81
C THR A 388 24.40 -15.66 10.92
N ARG A 389 24.19 -14.37 10.56
CA ARG A 389 24.09 -13.29 11.55
C ARG A 389 22.82 -13.42 12.38
N PHE A 390 21.73 -13.85 11.76
CA PHE A 390 20.51 -14.15 12.48
C PHE A 390 20.70 -15.32 13.47
N GLU A 391 21.38 -16.39 13.06
CA GLU A 391 21.71 -17.51 13.96
C GLU A 391 22.65 -17.08 15.09
N ALA A 392 23.61 -16.20 14.80
CA ALA A 392 24.47 -15.60 15.82
C ALA A 392 23.66 -14.79 16.84
N LEU A 393 22.68 -13.97 16.40
CA LEU A 393 21.77 -13.26 17.31
C LEU A 393 21.03 -14.24 18.23
N CYS A 394 20.43 -15.30 17.69
CA CYS A 394 19.75 -16.31 18.51
C CYS A 394 20.71 -16.97 19.52
N ARG A 395 21.93 -17.31 19.08
CA ARG A 395 22.95 -17.92 19.95
C ARG A 395 23.42 -16.98 21.05
N ILE A 396 23.46 -15.67 20.79
CA ILE A 396 23.75 -14.66 21.82
C ILE A 396 22.62 -14.64 22.86
N LEU A 397 21.36 -14.58 22.42
CA LEU A 397 20.21 -14.57 23.34
C LEU A 397 20.18 -15.81 24.23
N ASP A 398 20.61 -16.97 23.73
CA ASP A 398 20.63 -18.24 24.48
C ASP A 398 21.95 -18.52 25.22
N SER A 399 22.88 -17.56 25.24
CA SER A 399 24.17 -17.72 25.90
C SER A 399 24.10 -17.51 27.42
N ASP A 400 25.00 -18.16 28.16
CA ASP A 400 25.18 -17.94 29.60
C ASP A 400 25.60 -16.49 29.89
N GLU A 401 26.37 -15.87 28.99
CA GLU A 401 26.77 -14.47 29.09
C GLU A 401 25.57 -13.53 29.00
N PHE A 402 24.61 -13.78 28.10
CA PHE A 402 23.36 -13.01 28.06
C PHE A 402 22.51 -13.29 29.30
N ALA A 403 22.41 -14.54 29.74
CA ALA A 403 21.68 -14.89 30.97
C ALA A 403 22.26 -14.22 32.23
N GLY A 404 23.57 -13.99 32.25
CA GLY A 404 24.24 -13.22 33.30
C GLY A 404 24.02 -11.71 33.22
N ALA A 405 23.77 -11.17 32.02
CA ALA A 405 23.47 -9.75 31.80
C ALA A 405 21.98 -9.42 32.00
N MET A 406 21.08 -10.34 31.64
CA MET A 406 19.63 -10.18 31.71
C MET A 406 18.96 -11.47 32.20
N GLY A 407 18.32 -11.36 33.37
CA GLY A 407 17.56 -12.47 33.96
C GLY A 407 16.30 -12.82 33.15
N GLU A 408 15.74 -14.01 33.40
CA GLU A 408 14.55 -14.51 32.69
C GLU A 408 13.35 -13.56 32.82
N GLU A 409 13.03 -13.15 34.05
CA GLU A 409 11.90 -12.24 34.33
C GLU A 409 12.11 -10.85 33.71
N GLU A 410 13.35 -10.37 33.68
CA GLU A 410 13.69 -9.07 33.08
C GLU A 410 13.55 -9.12 31.55
N PHE A 411 13.98 -10.22 30.93
CA PHE A 411 13.83 -10.45 29.50
C PHE A 411 12.35 -10.53 29.10
N ASP A 412 11.54 -11.30 29.83
CA ASP A 412 10.10 -11.40 29.58
C ASP A 412 9.39 -10.05 29.76
N ALA A 413 9.77 -9.29 30.80
CA ALA A 413 9.27 -7.93 31.01
C ALA A 413 9.67 -6.99 29.87
N TRP A 414 10.89 -7.11 29.33
CA TRP A 414 11.35 -6.34 28.18
C TRP A 414 10.53 -6.68 26.92
N LEU A 415 10.30 -7.97 26.63
CA LEU A 415 9.47 -8.41 25.51
C LEU A 415 8.04 -7.88 25.63
N ALA A 416 7.43 -7.98 26.81
CA ALA A 416 6.11 -7.42 27.10
C ALA A 416 6.08 -5.90 26.85
N MET A 417 7.05 -5.17 27.40
CA MET A 417 7.11 -3.71 27.32
C MET A 417 7.37 -3.19 25.91
N HIS A 418 8.25 -3.83 25.15
CA HIS A 418 8.73 -3.31 23.87
C HIS A 418 8.13 -3.99 22.63
N LEU A 419 7.74 -5.25 22.71
CA LEU A 419 7.21 -5.98 21.55
C LEU A 419 5.70 -6.26 21.67
N LEU A 420 5.15 -6.50 22.87
CA LEU A 420 3.81 -7.10 23.01
C LEU A 420 2.73 -6.22 23.67
N SER A 421 3.08 -5.08 24.26
CA SER A 421 2.14 -4.15 24.95
C SER A 421 1.58 -4.57 26.29
N ASP A 422 1.46 -5.87 26.55
CA ASP A 422 0.98 -6.43 27.80
C ASP A 422 1.77 -7.71 28.12
N THR A 423 1.53 -8.30 29.30
CA THR A 423 2.00 -9.66 29.62
C THR A 423 1.29 -10.66 28.72
N VAL A 424 2.01 -11.22 27.75
CA VAL A 424 1.54 -12.31 26.90
C VAL A 424 2.12 -13.61 27.44
N GLU A 425 1.28 -14.63 27.57
CA GLU A 425 1.75 -16.00 27.83
C GLU A 425 2.41 -16.53 26.56
N PHE A 426 3.71 -16.80 26.64
CA PHE A 426 4.42 -17.50 25.58
C PHE A 426 3.90 -18.94 25.48
N PRO A 427 3.94 -19.56 24.28
CA PRO A 427 3.51 -20.94 24.11
C PRO A 427 4.20 -21.86 25.13
N ASP A 428 3.42 -22.75 25.75
CA ASP A 428 3.96 -23.81 26.60
C ASP A 428 5.06 -24.58 25.82
N GLY A 429 6.32 -24.42 26.24
CA GLY A 429 7.46 -25.10 25.63
C GLY A 429 8.27 -24.29 24.61
N ALA A 430 8.36 -22.95 24.71
CA ALA A 430 9.51 -22.18 24.20
C ALA A 430 10.65 -22.21 25.23
N PRO A 431 11.54 -23.22 25.27
CA PRO A 431 12.53 -23.37 26.33
C PRO A 431 13.60 -22.29 26.33
N THR A 432 13.88 -21.65 25.19
CA THR A 432 15.00 -20.72 25.04
C THR A 432 14.56 -19.25 24.99
N ARG A 433 15.50 -18.32 25.14
CA ARG A 433 15.22 -16.88 25.03
C ARG A 433 15.01 -16.49 23.57
N SER A 434 15.78 -17.09 22.65
CA SER A 434 15.59 -16.87 21.22
C SER A 434 14.21 -17.30 20.77
N GLU A 435 13.70 -18.47 21.17
CA GLU A 435 12.34 -18.91 20.80
C GLU A 435 11.25 -17.95 21.31
N ARG A 436 11.37 -17.42 22.54
CA ARG A 436 10.44 -16.39 23.05
C ARG A 436 10.55 -15.08 22.28
N TYR A 437 11.76 -14.64 21.92
CA TYR A 437 11.96 -13.46 21.07
C TYR A 437 11.31 -13.62 19.69
N LEU A 438 11.54 -14.76 19.03
CA LEU A 438 10.93 -15.07 17.74
C LEU A 438 9.40 -15.15 17.84
N SER A 439 8.89 -15.82 18.87
CA SER A 439 7.46 -15.86 19.15
C SER A 439 6.86 -14.46 19.38
N ALA A 440 7.62 -13.56 20.01
CA ALA A 440 7.17 -12.18 20.22
C ALA A 440 7.10 -11.39 18.91
N LEU A 441 8.10 -11.53 18.03
CA LEU A 441 8.10 -10.90 16.70
C LEU A 441 6.95 -11.39 15.81
N ASP A 442 6.56 -12.66 15.97
CA ASP A 442 5.48 -13.28 15.20
C ASP A 442 4.07 -13.02 15.78
N HIS A 443 4.00 -12.40 16.97
CA HIS A 443 2.75 -12.18 17.69
C HIS A 443 1.90 -11.04 17.10
N GLU A 444 0.58 -11.15 17.23
CA GLU A 444 -0.37 -10.12 16.77
C GLU A 444 -0.13 -8.75 17.44
N ALA A 445 0.26 -8.73 18.70
CA ALA A 445 0.55 -7.48 19.40
C ALA A 445 1.78 -6.74 18.83
N PHE A 446 2.81 -7.48 18.39
CA PHE A 446 3.95 -6.87 17.70
C PHE A 446 3.50 -6.29 16.35
N ARG A 447 2.64 -7.01 15.62
CA ARG A 447 2.05 -6.52 14.37
C ARG A 447 1.40 -5.15 14.58
N ASP A 448 0.56 -5.00 15.58
CA ASP A 448 -0.20 -3.77 15.82
C ASP A 448 0.72 -2.60 16.20
N ARG A 449 1.73 -2.84 17.05
CA ARG A 449 2.77 -1.85 17.36
C ARG A 449 3.59 -1.45 16.14
N ASN A 450 3.96 -2.43 15.32
CA ASN A 450 4.72 -2.20 14.10
C ASN A 450 3.94 -1.33 13.11
N ILE A 451 2.63 -1.56 12.98
CA ILE A 451 1.72 -0.73 12.17
C ILE A 451 1.59 0.68 12.77
N ALA A 452 1.49 0.83 14.09
CA ALA A 452 1.41 2.14 14.72
C ALA A 452 2.66 2.98 14.46
N ALA A 453 3.84 2.39 14.64
CA ALA A 453 5.12 3.04 14.34
C ALA A 453 5.31 3.31 12.85
N ALA A 454 4.69 2.50 11.99
CA ALA A 454 4.75 2.65 10.55
C ALA A 454 4.13 3.96 10.01
N ARG A 455 3.30 4.66 10.79
CA ARG A 455 2.76 5.97 10.42
C ARG A 455 3.80 7.09 10.50
N LEU A 456 4.98 6.80 11.06
CA LEU A 456 6.11 7.73 11.16
C LEU A 456 7.02 7.55 9.94
N ASN A 457 7.30 8.66 9.24
CA ASN A 457 8.17 8.67 8.04
C ASN A 457 9.68 8.67 8.37
N HIS A 458 10.07 8.31 9.59
CA HIS A 458 11.46 8.27 10.06
C HIS A 458 11.64 7.17 11.11
N VAL A 459 12.88 6.76 11.38
CA VAL A 459 13.20 5.80 12.46
C VAL A 459 13.22 6.54 13.79
N THR A 460 12.28 6.22 14.69
CA THR A 460 12.28 6.75 16.06
C THR A 460 13.10 5.85 17.00
N PRO A 461 13.48 6.34 18.19
CA PRO A 461 14.09 5.50 19.22
C PRO A 461 13.21 4.29 19.59
N GLU A 462 11.89 4.45 19.63
CA GLU A 462 10.94 3.35 19.87
C GLU A 462 11.01 2.30 18.77
N LEU A 463 10.99 2.74 17.50
CA LEU A 463 11.10 1.82 16.38
C LEU A 463 12.45 1.10 16.37
N ARG A 464 13.54 1.82 16.67
CA ARG A 464 14.87 1.23 16.78
C ARG A 464 14.87 0.14 17.85
N ARG A 465 14.35 0.41 19.06
CA ARG A 465 14.27 -0.58 20.15
C ARG A 465 13.47 -1.84 19.80
N MET A 466 12.46 -1.74 18.94
CA MET A 466 11.71 -2.92 18.49
C MET A 466 12.54 -3.88 17.64
N TYR A 467 13.47 -3.36 16.82
CA TYR A 467 14.22 -4.14 15.83
C TYR A 467 15.69 -4.35 16.19
N GLN A 468 16.27 -3.46 16.98
CA GLN A 468 17.62 -3.48 17.57
C GLN A 468 17.44 -3.33 19.08
N PRO A 469 17.22 -4.42 19.81
CA PRO A 469 16.94 -4.36 21.25
C PRO A 469 18.06 -3.63 22.01
N GLU A 470 17.69 -2.69 22.87
CA GLU A 470 18.58 -2.16 23.89
C GLU A 470 18.07 -2.71 25.23
N PHE A 471 18.74 -3.75 25.72
CA PHE A 471 18.39 -4.52 26.92
C PHE A 471 18.99 -3.93 28.20
N ARG A 472 19.43 -2.67 28.18
CA ARG A 472 19.98 -2.05 29.40
C ARG A 472 18.88 -1.93 30.45
N ALA A 473 19.19 -2.38 31.67
CA ALA A 473 18.36 -2.12 32.83
C ALA A 473 18.02 -0.63 32.88
N SER A 474 16.74 -0.30 33.02
CA SER A 474 16.19 1.05 33.03
C SER A 474 16.57 1.87 34.29
N GLY A 475 17.80 1.70 34.79
CA GLY A 475 18.35 2.38 35.97
C GLY A 475 19.55 3.30 35.70
N GLU A 476 20.09 3.33 34.48
CA GLU A 476 21.27 4.16 34.16
C GLU A 476 21.13 4.87 32.80
N ALA A 477 20.27 5.88 32.71
CA ALA A 477 20.44 7.04 31.81
C ALA A 477 19.33 8.09 32.00
N GLU A 478 19.46 8.95 33.01
CA GLU A 478 19.15 10.39 32.92
C GLU A 478 20.12 11.15 33.83
N ASP A 479 21.42 11.01 33.57
CA ASP A 479 22.43 11.95 34.08
C ASP A 479 23.71 11.83 33.25
N ALA A 480 23.75 12.53 32.11
CA ALA A 480 24.98 13.04 31.48
C ALA A 480 24.65 13.98 30.32
N SER A 481 24.66 15.29 30.65
CA SER A 481 25.00 16.49 29.85
C SER A 481 24.56 16.62 28.39
#